data_AF-A0A939YST6-F1
#
_entry.id   AF-A0A939YST6-F1
#
_cell.length_a   1.000
_cell.length_b   1.000
_cell.length_c   1.000
_cell.angle_alpha   90.00
_cell.angle_beta   90.00
_cell.angle_gamma   90.00
#
_symmetry.space_group_name_H-M   'P 1'
#
loop_
_entity.id
_entity.type
_entity.pdbx_description
1 polymer ?
#
loop_
_entity_poly.entity_id
_entity_poly.type
_entity_poly.pdbx_seq_one_letter_code
_entity_poly.pdbx_strand_id
1 'polypeptide(L)' 'VLEVEPGHTTPDGKFTLEPTRCLGCCGLAPVIMIDDDVHGRMTPNIVRDILAKY' A
#
# COMPACT_ATOMS: atom_id res chain seq x y z
N VAL A 1 -1.59 -0.60 -11.92
CA VAL A 1 -1.91 -1.46 -10.75
C VAL A 1 -2.97 -0.81 -9.87
N LEU A 2 -2.98 0.51 -9.66
CA LEU A 2 -4.16 1.17 -9.09
C LEU A 2 -4.60 2.43 -9.87
N GLU A 3 -3.79 2.95 -10.82
CA GLU A 3 -4.13 4.12 -11.67
C GLU A 3 -4.73 5.32 -10.91
N VAL A 4 -4.33 5.49 -9.65
CA VAL A 4 -4.75 6.61 -8.80
C VAL A 4 -3.56 7.40 -8.29
N GLU A 5 -3.81 8.69 -8.11
CA GLU A 5 -2.85 9.61 -7.53
C GLU A 5 -2.80 9.47 -6.00
N PRO A 6 -1.66 9.81 -5.37
CA PRO A 6 -1.56 9.86 -3.91
C PRO A 6 -2.61 10.83 -3.34
N GLY A 7 -3.42 10.36 -2.41
CA GLY A 7 -4.55 11.07 -1.79
C GLY A 7 -5.90 10.79 -2.44
N HIS A 8 -5.98 9.92 -3.45
CA HIS A 8 -7.25 9.55 -4.11
C HIS A 8 -7.64 8.10 -3.84
N THR A 9 -8.95 7.85 -3.91
CA THR A 9 -9.54 6.51 -3.86
C THR A 9 -9.64 5.94 -5.28
N THR A 10 -9.36 4.65 -5.42
CA THR A 10 -9.58 3.91 -6.68
C THR A 10 -11.03 4.05 -7.16
N PRO A 11 -11.26 4.05 -8.49
CA PRO A 11 -12.60 4.12 -9.05
C PRO A 11 -13.49 2.94 -8.62
N ASP A 12 -12.90 1.80 -8.25
CA ASP A 12 -13.58 0.66 -7.63
C ASP A 12 -14.06 0.90 -6.19
N GLY A 13 -13.67 2.01 -5.56
CA GLY A 13 -14.05 2.35 -4.18
C GLY A 13 -13.43 1.44 -3.11
N LYS A 14 -12.50 0.56 -3.50
CA LYS A 14 -11.91 -0.46 -2.61
C LYS A 14 -10.65 0.01 -1.88
N PHE A 15 -9.81 0.80 -2.53
CA PHE A 15 -8.50 1.19 -1.96
C PHE A 15 -8.28 2.70 -2.07
N THR A 16 -7.84 3.32 -0.98
CA THR A 16 -7.38 4.71 -0.97
C THR A 16 -5.86 4.74 -0.88
N LEU A 17 -5.21 5.42 -1.82
CA LEU A 17 -3.76 5.51 -1.85
C LEU A 17 -3.31 6.73 -1.00
N GLU A 18 -3.04 6.56 0.29
CA GLU A 18 -2.58 7.66 1.13
C GLU A 18 -1.05 7.69 1.31
N PRO A 19 -0.37 8.79 0.96
CA PRO A 19 1.07 8.92 1.19
C PRO A 19 1.33 9.19 2.68
N THR A 20 1.94 8.22 3.37
CA THR A 20 2.40 8.42 4.75
C THR A 20 3.90 8.66 4.80
N ARG A 21 4.33 9.56 5.69
CA ARG A 21 5.72 10.02 5.76
C ARG A 21 6.61 9.10 6.59
N CYS A 22 6.07 8.48 7.64
CA CYS A 22 6.82 7.60 8.51
C CYS A 22 5.89 6.57 9.13
N LEU A 23 6.22 5.29 8.95
CA LEU A 23 5.59 4.16 9.63
C LEU A 23 6.45 3.63 10.79
N GLY A 24 7.60 4.26 11.08
CA GLY A 24 8.54 3.78 12.10
C GLY A 24 9.30 2.51 11.72
N CYS A 25 9.06 1.94 10.53
CA CYS A 25 9.69 0.70 10.05
C CYS A 25 10.86 0.95 9.07
N CYS A 26 11.74 1.91 9.37
CA CYS A 26 12.84 2.31 8.48
C CYS A 26 13.77 1.14 8.09
N GLY A 27 13.92 0.13 8.96
CA GLY A 27 14.73 -1.07 8.67
C GLY A 27 14.08 -2.09 7.73
N LEU A 28 12.79 -1.92 7.40
CA LEU A 28 12.01 -2.82 6.55
C LEU A 28 11.53 -2.14 5.26
N ALA A 29 12.08 -0.97 4.93
CA ALA A 29 11.80 -0.27 3.68
C ALA A 29 12.09 -1.19 2.48
N PRO A 30 11.21 -1.23 1.45
CA PRO A 30 9.92 -0.54 1.31
C PRO A 30 8.84 -1.17 2.19
N VAL A 31 8.06 -0.33 2.88
CA VAL A 31 6.94 -0.74 3.75
C VAL A 31 5.66 -0.07 3.28
N ILE A 32 4.56 -0.83 3.26
CA ILE A 32 3.21 -0.29 3.10
C ILE A 32 2.34 -0.78 4.26
N MET A 33 1.28 -0.04 4.55
CA MET A 33 0.26 -0.42 5.51
C MET A 33 -1.06 -0.52 4.75
N ILE A 34 -1.80 -1.59 4.95
CA ILE A 34 -3.16 -1.77 4.43
C ILE A 34 -4.04 -1.99 5.64
N ASP A 35 -5.01 -1.09 5.85
CA ASP A 35 -5.78 -1.00 7.09
C ASP A 35 -4.85 -0.92 8.32
N ASP A 36 -4.74 -1.99 9.11
CA ASP A 36 -3.89 -2.08 10.31
C ASP A 36 -2.66 -3.00 10.12
N ASP A 37 -2.56 -3.67 8.96
CA ASP A 37 -1.49 -4.63 8.65
C ASP A 37 -0.28 -3.94 8.02
N VAL A 38 0.88 -4.07 8.70
CA VAL A 38 2.16 -3.54 8.22
C VAL A 38 2.91 -4.60 7.43
N HIS A 39 3.17 -4.29 6.17
CA HIS A 39 3.90 -5.17 5.25
C HIS A 39 5.24 -4.55 4.86
N GLY A 40 6.33 -5.11 5.41
CA GLY A 40 7.70 -4.75 5.05
C GLY A 40 8.25 -5.53 3.85
N ARG A 41 9.39 -5.08 3.30
CA ARG A 41 10.09 -5.70 2.15
C ARG A 41 9.19 -5.88 0.92
N MET A 42 8.37 -4.87 0.67
CA MET A 42 7.42 -4.87 -0.44
C MET A 42 8.11 -4.76 -1.80
N THR A 43 7.63 -5.52 -2.77
CA THR A 43 8.00 -5.39 -4.19
C THR A 43 6.73 -5.23 -5.02
N PRO A 44 6.79 -4.69 -6.25
CA PRO A 44 5.61 -4.47 -7.08
C PRO A 44 4.77 -5.74 -7.32
N ASN A 45 5.40 -6.92 -7.36
CA ASN A 45 4.71 -8.20 -7.49
C ASN A 45 3.95 -8.56 -6.20
N ILE A 46 4.57 -8.36 -5.04
CA ILE A 46 3.97 -8.64 -3.73
C ILE A 46 2.77 -7.70 -3.47
N VAL A 47 2.88 -6.43 -3.87
CA VAL A 47 1.78 -5.46 -3.79
C VAL A 47 0.55 -5.97 -4.55
N ARG A 48 0.74 -6.50 -5.77
CA ARG A 48 -0.37 -7.06 -6.56
C ARG A 48 -1.01 -8.27 -5.90
N ASP A 49 -0.20 -9.16 -5.34
CA ASP A 49 -0.67 -10.37 -4.67
C ASP A 49 -1.47 -10.04 -3.41
N ILE A 50 -1.02 -9.05 -2.65
CA ILE A 50 -1.70 -8.60 -1.44
C ILE A 50 -2.99 -7.87 -1.78
N LEU A 51 -2.98 -6.97 -2.77
CA LEU A 51 -4.22 -6.33 -3.25
C LEU A 51 -5.25 -7.35 -3.77
N ALA A 52 -4.83 -8.52 -4.26
CA ALA A 52 -5.74 -9.58 -4.70
C ALA A 52 -6.37 -10.37 -3.54
N LYS A 53 -5.84 -10.25 -2.32
CA LYS A 53 -6.39 -10.90 -1.12
C LYS A 53 -7.53 -10.12 -0.46
N TYR A 54 -7.75 -8.87 -0.88
CA TYR A 54 -8.82 -7.98 -0.41
C TYR A 54 -9.80 -7.68 -1.56
#